data_AF-A0A7W0HY54-F1
#
_entry.id   AF-A0A7W0HY54-F1
#
_cell.length_a   1.000
_cell.length_b   1.000
_cell.length_c   1.000
_cell.angle_alpha   90.00
_cell.angle_beta   90.00
_cell.angle_gamma   90.00
#
_symmetry.space_group_name_H-M   'P 1'
#
loop_
_entity.id
_entity.type
_entity.pdbx_description
1 polymer ?
#
loop_
_entity_poly.entity_id
_entity_poly.type
_entity_poly.pdbx_seq_one_letter_code
_entity_poly.pdbx_strand_id
1 'polypeptide(L)'
;MASLYIKDPEANAMADKVAALQGKTKTQAVKDALREVIDRLEPPRPRQSMTEWILEYRKKHPLPPPTGLKADKAFYDSLNDEDED
;
A
#
# COMPACT_ATOMS: atom_id res chain seq x y z
N MET A 1 -21.94 -6.31 -12.12
CA MET A 1 -22.22 -5.84 -10.74
C MET A 1 -22.54 -7.06 -9.89
N ALA A 2 -21.71 -7.42 -8.91
CA ALA A 2 -22.02 -8.55 -8.02
C ALA A 2 -23.05 -8.09 -6.97
N SER A 3 -24.22 -8.72 -6.93
CA SER A 3 -25.25 -8.47 -5.92
C SER A 3 -24.95 -9.28 -4.65
N LEU A 4 -24.92 -8.62 -3.49
CA LEU A 4 -24.78 -9.29 -2.19
C LEU A 4 -26.16 -9.70 -1.67
N TYR A 5 -26.36 -11.01 -1.44
CA TYR A 5 -27.57 -11.55 -0.82
C TYR A 5 -27.25 -12.05 0.59
N ILE A 6 -27.93 -11.49 1.59
CA ILE A 6 -27.80 -11.86 2.99
C ILE A 6 -29.09 -12.62 3.37
N LYS A 7 -28.94 -13.89 3.76
CA LYS A 7 -30.09 -14.76 4.11
C LYS A 7 -30.72 -14.37 5.45
N ASP A 8 -29.91 -13.87 6.37
CA ASP A 8 -30.38 -13.45 7.68
C ASP A 8 -31.08 -12.07 7.59
N PRO A 9 -32.35 -11.97 8.04
CA PRO A 9 -33.14 -10.75 7.87
C PRO A 9 -32.61 -9.59 8.72
N GLU A 10 -32.07 -9.87 9.91
CA GLU A 10 -31.53 -8.85 10.81
C GLU A 10 -30.26 -8.23 10.21
N ALA A 11 -29.32 -9.07 9.77
CA ALA A 11 -28.10 -8.64 9.10
C ALA A 11 -28.38 -7.90 7.79
N ASN A 12 -29.41 -8.32 7.04
CA ASN A 12 -29.82 -7.58 5.84
C ASN A 12 -30.34 -6.18 6.18
N ALA A 13 -31.19 -6.05 7.20
CA ALA A 13 -31.71 -4.75 7.65
C ALA A 13 -30.60 -3.82 8.18
N MET A 14 -29.63 -4.38 8.91
CA MET A 14 -28.45 -3.63 9.35
C MET A 14 -27.62 -3.13 8.15
N ALA A 15 -27.37 -4.00 7.17
CA ALA A 15 -26.63 -3.63 5.97
C ALA A 15 -27.33 -2.53 5.16
N ASP A 16 -28.66 -2.62 5.01
CA ASP A 16 -29.47 -1.60 4.33
C ASP A 16 -29.44 -0.26 5.08
N LYS A 17 -29.50 -0.27 6.42
CA LYS A 17 -29.39 0.94 7.25
C LYS A 17 -28.02 1.61 7.13
N VAL A 18 -26.94 0.84 7.20
CA VAL A 18 -25.57 1.37 7.05
C VAL A 18 -25.37 1.96 5.66
N ALA A 19 -25.87 1.28 4.61
CA ALA A 19 -25.81 1.77 3.25
C ALA A 19 -26.53 3.11 3.07
N ALA A 20 -27.73 3.25 3.64
CA ALA A 20 -28.49 4.49 3.62
C ALA A 20 -27.76 5.64 4.33
N LEU A 21 -27.16 5.36 5.51
CA LEU A 21 -26.40 6.36 6.26
C LEU A 21 -25.13 6.82 5.54
N GLN A 22 -24.48 5.93 4.78
CA GLN A 22 -23.26 6.25 4.03
C GLN A 22 -23.52 6.79 2.61
N GLY A 23 -24.77 6.75 2.13
CA GLY A 23 -25.10 7.09 0.74
C GLY A 23 -24.46 6.14 -0.29
N LYS A 24 -24.23 4.87 0.09
CA LYS A 24 -23.54 3.86 -0.72
C LYS A 24 -24.46 2.67 -1.02
N THR A 25 -24.05 1.82 -1.95
CA THR A 25 -24.74 0.54 -2.19
C THR A 25 -24.55 -0.41 -1.00
N LYS A 26 -25.52 -1.29 -0.74
CA LYS A 26 -25.41 -2.34 0.29
C LYS A 26 -24.12 -3.14 0.20
N THR A 27 -23.75 -3.57 -1.01
CA THR A 27 -22.50 -4.32 -1.23
C THR A 27 -21.28 -3.51 -0.80
N GLN A 28 -21.23 -2.22 -1.12
CA GLN A 28 -20.10 -1.36 -0.75
C GLN A 28 -20.05 -1.10 0.76
N ALA A 29 -21.20 -0.81 1.37
CA ALA A 29 -21.31 -0.59 2.81
C ALA A 29 -20.82 -1.80 3.61
N VAL A 30 -21.21 -3.02 3.20
CA VAL A 30 -20.74 -4.26 3.85
C VAL A 30 -19.25 -4.47 3.64
N LYS A 31 -18.72 -4.22 2.44
CA LYS A 31 -17.27 -4.32 2.19
C LYS A 31 -16.46 -3.37 3.05
N ASP A 32 -16.92 -2.12 3.19
CA ASP A 32 -16.25 -1.11 3.97
C ASP A 32 -16.28 -1.47 5.46
N ALA A 33 -17.44 -1.88 5.99
CA ALA A 33 -17.57 -2.31 7.38
C ALA A 33 -16.69 -3.53 7.70
N LEU A 34 -16.65 -4.54 6.81
CA LEU A 34 -15.79 -5.71 6.99
C LEU A 34 -14.31 -5.34 6.94
N ARG A 35 -13.91 -4.42 6.05
CA ARG A 35 -12.52 -3.96 5.98
C ARG A 35 -12.11 -3.27 7.27
N GLU A 36 -12.94 -2.39 7.81
CA GLU A 36 -12.64 -1.71 9.08
C GLU A 36 -12.50 -2.70 10.25
N VAL A 37 -13.34 -3.74 10.29
CA VAL A 37 -13.22 -4.82 11.28
C VAL A 37 -11.92 -5.60 11.08
N ILE A 38 -11.56 -5.92 9.84
CA ILE A 38 -10.29 -6.59 9.52
C ILE A 38 -9.11 -5.72 9.94
N ASP A 39 -9.10 -4.43 9.59
CA ASP A 39 -8.00 -3.51 9.93
C ASP A 39 -7.84 -3.35 11.46
N ARG A 40 -8.95 -3.43 12.21
CA ARG A 40 -8.93 -3.40 13.68
C ARG A 40 -8.46 -4.71 14.31
N LEU A 41 -8.78 -5.84 13.70
CA LEU A 41 -8.47 -7.18 14.23
C LEU A 41 -7.13 -7.72 13.74
N GLU A 42 -6.65 -7.29 12.57
CA GLU A 42 -5.32 -7.62 12.10
C GLU A 42 -4.32 -7.04 13.10
N PRO A 43 -3.44 -7.89 13.68
CA PRO A 43 -2.32 -7.36 14.43
C PRO A 43 -1.57 -6.40 13.50
N PRO A 44 -1.03 -5.29 14.01
CA PRO A 44 -0.29 -4.35 13.17
C PRO A 44 0.70 -5.16 12.35
N ARG A 45 0.50 -5.19 11.02
CA ARG A 45 1.43 -5.88 10.13
C ARG A 45 2.81 -5.43 10.55
N PRO A 46 3.75 -6.34 10.86
CA PRO A 46 5.11 -5.91 11.13
C PRO A 46 5.48 -5.02 9.96
N ARG A 47 5.72 -3.73 10.26
CA ARG A 47 6.12 -2.78 9.22
C ARG A 47 7.26 -3.48 8.51
N GLN A 48 7.10 -3.74 7.21
CA GLN A 48 8.12 -4.41 6.42
C GLN A 48 9.44 -3.77 6.83
N SER A 49 10.37 -4.59 7.34
CA SER A 49 11.61 -4.03 7.84
C SER A 49 12.24 -3.25 6.69
N MET A 50 12.90 -2.13 7.00
CA MET A 50 13.57 -1.32 5.97
C MET A 50 14.47 -2.21 5.09
N THR A 51 15.11 -3.21 5.72
CA THR A 51 15.90 -4.24 5.04
C THR A 51 15.11 -5.06 4.03
N GLU A 52 13.95 -5.62 4.40
CA GLU A 52 13.09 -6.38 3.48
C GLU A 52 12.59 -5.50 2.34
N TRP A 53 12.27 -4.23 2.62
CA TRP A 53 11.85 -3.28 1.60
C TRP A 53 12.97 -2.98 0.59
N ILE A 54 14.19 -2.71 1.06
CA ILE A 54 15.36 -2.49 0.20
C ILE A 54 15.66 -3.73 -0.66
N LEU A 55 15.57 -4.94 -0.10
CA LEU A 55 15.82 -6.18 -0.83
C LEU A 55 14.79 -6.40 -1.94
N GLU A 56 13.50 -6.21 -1.65
CA GLU A 56 12.43 -6.29 -2.65
C GLU A 56 12.60 -5.21 -3.75
N TYR A 57 12.98 -4.00 -3.36
CA TYR A 57 13.25 -2.92 -4.30
C TYR A 57 14.43 -3.25 -5.23
N ARG A 58 15.56 -3.74 -4.68
CA ARG A 58 16.74 -4.21 -5.44
C ARG A 58 16.41 -5.34 -6.43
N LYS A 59 15.48 -6.24 -6.09
CA LYS A 59 15.03 -7.31 -7.01
C LYS A 59 14.25 -6.74 -8.20
N LYS A 60 13.38 -5.75 -7.94
CA LYS A 60 12.58 -5.08 -8.99
C LYS A 60 13.40 -4.12 -9.83
N HIS A 61 14.44 -3.54 -9.25
CA HIS A 61 15.33 -2.55 -9.87
C HIS A 61 16.79 -3.00 -9.69
N PRO A 62 17.26 -3.97 -10.50
CA PRO A 62 18.64 -4.43 -10.43
C PRO A 62 19.58 -3.29 -10.79
N LEU A 63 20.70 -3.19 -10.07
CA LEU A 63 21.76 -2.24 -10.43
C LEU A 63 22.41 -2.67 -11.75
N PRO A 64 22.92 -1.70 -12.53
CA PRO A 64 23.77 -2.01 -13.67
C PRO A 64 25.02 -2.79 -13.23
N PRO A 65 25.68 -3.51 -14.15
CA PRO A 65 26.93 -4.20 -13.87
C PRO A 65 27.96 -3.28 -13.21
N PRO A 66 28.83 -3.81 -12.33
CA PRO A 66 29.89 -3.01 -11.72
C PRO A 66 30.75 -2.37 -12.81
N THR A 67 30.90 -1.05 -12.75
CA THR A 67 31.67 -0.30 -13.75
C THR A 67 33.18 -0.51 -13.61
N GLY A 68 33.65 -1.06 -12.48
CA GLY A 68 35.07 -1.21 -12.16
C GLY A 68 35.79 0.11 -11.88
N LEU A 69 35.11 1.24 -12.07
CA LEU A 69 35.62 2.57 -11.76
C LEU A 69 35.56 2.81 -10.26
N LYS A 70 36.66 3.30 -9.70
CA LYS A 70 36.70 3.75 -8.31
C LYS A 70 36.21 5.18 -8.27
N ALA A 71 35.11 5.43 -7.56
CA ALA A 71 34.69 6.79 -7.24
C ALA A 71 35.75 7.41 -6.33
N ASP A 72 36.61 8.25 -6.90
CA ASP A 72 37.63 9.00 -6.19
C ASP A 72 37.11 10.39 -5.80
N LYS A 73 37.94 11.17 -5.09
CA LYS A 73 37.54 12.49 -4.63
C LYS A 73 37.15 13.41 -5.81
N ALA A 74 37.89 13.34 -6.92
CA ALA A 74 37.61 14.15 -8.11
C ALA A 74 36.23 13.81 -8.72
N PHE A 75 35.84 12.54 -8.71
CA PHE A 75 34.48 12.13 -9.10
C PHE A 75 33.42 12.76 -8.21
N TYR A 76 33.56 12.72 -6.88
CA TYR A 76 32.57 13.31 -5.97
C TYR A 76 32.53 14.84 -6.04
N ASP A 77 33.68 15.49 -6.23
CA ASP A 77 33.76 16.94 -6.39
C ASP A 77 33.00 17.34 -7.68
N SER A 78 33.18 16.62 -8.80
CA SER A 78 32.45 16.87 -10.06
C SER A 78 30.92 16.65 -10.00
N LEU A 79 30.39 15.97 -8.98
CA LEU A 79 28.94 15.79 -8.79
C LEU A 79 28.30 16.95 -8.02
N ASN A 80 29.10 17.71 -7.27
CA ASN A 80 28.63 18.82 -6.43
C ASN A 80 29.07 20.18 -6.97
N ASP A 81 29.97 20.21 -7.94
CA ASP A 81 30.26 21.41 -8.72
C ASP A 81 28.99 21.72 -9.54
N GLU A 82 28.10 22.53 -8.96
CA GLU A 82 27.04 23.20 -9.70
C GLU A 82 27.74 24.10 -10.73
N ASP A 83 27.55 23.84 -12.02
CA ASP A 83 27.95 24.77 -13.07
C ASP A 83 27.27 26.12 -12.76
N GLU A 84 28.03 27.12 -12.29
CA GLU A 84 27.61 28.52 -12.23
C GLU A 84 27.40 29.01 -13.67
N ASP A 85 26.20 28.80 -14.23
CA ASP A 85 25.68 29.50 -15.41
C ASP A 85 24.25 30.03 -15.16
#